data_AF-A0A529CLQ5-F1
#
_entry.id   AF-A0A529CLQ5-F1
#
_cell.length_a   1.000
_cell.length_b   1.000
_cell.length_c   1.000
_cell.angle_alpha   90.00
_cell.angle_beta   90.00
_cell.angle_gamma   90.00
#
_symmetry.space_group_name_H-M   'P 1'
#
loop_
_entity.id
_entity.type
_entity.pdbx_description
1 polymer ?
#
loop_
_entity_poly.entity_id
_entity_poly.type
_entity_poly.pdbx_seq_one_letter_code
_entity_poly.pdbx_strand_id
1 'polypeptide(L)'
;MACPCVRQQASNREIDCQEAMEPGFQAIVDCMLDAGWTQGEIMRSLRRLIAADNMTQKENAKVEAQIAIARAMMGFGSGSV
;
A
#
# COMPACT_ATOMS: atom_id res chain seq x y z
N MET A 1 -9.34 -17.19 5.42
CA MET A 1 -8.60 -17.86 4.32
C MET A 1 -7.32 -17.06 4.10
N ALA A 2 -6.15 -17.60 4.44
CA ALA A 2 -4.88 -16.88 4.29
C ALA A 2 -4.42 -16.95 2.82
N CYS A 3 -3.99 -15.81 2.26
CA CYS A 3 -3.43 -15.74 0.91
C CYS A 3 -2.17 -16.62 0.81
N PRO A 4 -2.09 -17.58 -0.15
CA PRO A 4 -0.96 -18.50 -0.27
C PRO A 4 0.27 -17.89 -0.98
N CYS A 5 0.33 -16.58 -1.17
CA CYS A 5 1.32 -15.86 -2.00
C CYS A 5 2.79 -15.90 -1.52
N VAL A 6 3.14 -16.76 -0.55
CA VAL A 6 4.49 -16.81 0.06
C VAL A 6 5.45 -17.78 -0.67
N ARG A 7 5.04 -18.49 -1.75
CA ARG A 7 5.86 -19.60 -2.31
C ARG A 7 6.08 -19.68 -3.83
N GLN A 8 5.77 -18.67 -4.64
CA GLN A 8 6.02 -18.74 -6.10
C GLN A 8 6.96 -17.65 -6.61
N GLN A 9 7.74 -18.05 -7.62
CA GLN A 9 8.91 -17.37 -8.19
C GLN A 9 8.62 -15.93 -8.62
N ALA A 10 9.68 -15.11 -8.54
CA ALA A 10 9.67 -13.66 -8.75
C ALA A 10 9.16 -13.17 -10.13
N SER A 11 8.86 -14.06 -11.09
CA SER A 11 8.40 -13.65 -12.42
C SER A 11 6.93 -13.25 -12.48
N ASN A 12 6.08 -13.72 -11.56
CA ASN A 12 4.64 -13.49 -11.60
C ASN A 12 4.03 -12.93 -10.31
N ARG A 13 4.87 -12.54 -9.34
CA ARG A 13 4.45 -12.12 -8.00
C ARG A 13 3.40 -11.01 -7.99
N GLU A 14 3.48 -10.07 -8.93
CA GLU A 14 2.49 -8.98 -9.02
C GLU A 14 1.11 -9.52 -9.41
N ILE A 15 1.05 -10.38 -10.42
CA ILE A 15 -0.18 -11.02 -10.89
C ILE A 15 -0.75 -11.93 -9.78
N ASP A 16 0.10 -12.73 -9.15
CA ASP A 16 -0.31 -13.62 -8.05
C ASP A 16 -0.87 -12.83 -6.85
N CYS A 17 -0.27 -11.69 -6.52
CA CYS A 17 -0.79 -10.80 -5.48
C CYS A 17 -2.14 -10.17 -5.88
N GLN A 18 -2.30 -9.78 -7.16
CA GLN A 18 -3.55 -9.23 -7.66
C GLN A 18 -4.68 -10.26 -7.59
N GLU A 19 -4.46 -11.46 -8.13
CA GLU A 19 -5.43 -12.57 -8.10
C GLU A 19 -5.81 -12.96 -6.65
N ALA A 20 -4.84 -12.95 -5.73
CA ALA A 20 -5.11 -13.24 -4.33
C ALA A 20 -5.98 -12.16 -3.64
N MET A 21 -5.94 -10.91 -4.12
CA MET A 21 -6.75 -9.81 -3.61
C MET A 21 -8.17 -9.78 -4.19
N GLU A 22 -8.39 -10.32 -5.39
CA GLU A 22 -9.70 -10.34 -6.07
C GLU A 22 -10.87 -10.80 -5.18
N PRO A 23 -10.81 -11.93 -4.43
CA PRO A 23 -11.95 -12.36 -3.62
C PRO A 23 -12.27 -11.40 -2.48
N GLY A 24 -11.26 -10.79 -1.87
CA GLY A 24 -11.46 -9.78 -0.83
C GLY A 24 -12.05 -8.50 -1.39
N PHE A 25 -11.59 -8.09 -2.58
CA PHE A 25 -12.12 -6.91 -3.26
C PHE A 25 -13.57 -7.11 -3.69
N GLN A 26 -13.89 -8.28 -4.25
CA GLN A 26 -15.25 -8.63 -4.66
C GLN A 26 -16.22 -8.55 -3.48
N ALA A 27 -15.86 -9.10 -2.32
CA ALA A 27 -16.70 -9.03 -1.12
C ALA A 27 -17.00 -7.58 -0.66
N ILE A 28 -16.04 -6.67 -0.82
CA ILE A 28 -16.23 -5.24 -0.49
C ILE A 28 -17.16 -4.58 -1.51
N VAL A 29 -16.95 -4.85 -2.81
CA VAL A 29 -17.79 -4.31 -3.88
C VAL A 29 -19.23 -4.78 -3.72
N ASP A 30 -19.45 -6.07 -3.48
CA ASP A 30 -20.77 -6.65 -3.28
C ASP A 30 -21.48 -6.01 -2.08
N CYS A 31 -20.77 -5.83 -0.95
CA CYS A 31 -21.31 -5.14 0.22
C CYS A 31 -21.72 -3.68 -0.05
N MET A 32 -20.95 -2.96 -0.87
CA MET A 32 -21.29 -1.59 -1.25
C MET A 32 -22.48 -1.53 -2.23
N LEU A 33 -22.59 -2.49 -3.14
CA LEU A 33 -23.76 -2.63 -4.02
C LEU A 33 -25.03 -2.92 -3.21
N ASP A 34 -24.95 -3.80 -2.21
CA ASP A 34 -26.06 -4.09 -1.29
C ASP A 34 -26.47 -2.86 -0.46
N ALA A 35 -25.51 -1.99 -0.14
CA ALA A 35 -25.77 -0.70 0.51
C ALA A 35 -26.35 0.36 -0.46
N GLY A 36 -26.60 0.01 -1.72
CA GLY A 36 -27.22 0.86 -2.72
C GLY A 36 -26.26 1.76 -3.50
N TRP A 37 -24.94 1.55 -3.40
CA TRP A 37 -23.97 2.31 -4.17
C TRP A 37 -23.95 1.84 -5.61
N THR A 38 -23.64 2.75 -6.53
CA THR A 38 -23.36 2.38 -7.91
C THR A 38 -21.90 1.98 -8.08
N GLN A 39 -21.62 1.09 -9.04
CA GLN A 39 -20.24 0.70 -9.38
C GLN A 39 -19.35 1.92 -9.72
N GLY A 40 -19.94 2.97 -10.31
CA GLY A 40 -19.25 4.23 -10.61
C GLY A 40 -18.82 4.99 -9.35
N GLU A 41 -19.65 5.01 -8.30
CA GLU A 41 -19.32 5.63 -7.02
C GLU A 41 -18.25 4.85 -6.27
N ILE A 42 -18.33 3.51 -6.29
CA ILE A 42 -17.34 2.61 -5.71
C ILE A 42 -15.97 2.85 -6.36
N MET A 43 -15.89 2.78 -7.69
CA MET A 43 -14.63 2.98 -8.42
C MET A 43 -14.07 4.39 -8.26
N ARG A 44 -14.93 5.42 -8.23
CA ARG A 44 -14.50 6.80 -7.99
C ARG A 44 -13.91 6.97 -6.59
N SER A 45 -14.56 6.37 -5.59
CA SER A 45 -14.13 6.45 -4.18
C SER A 45 -12.81 5.72 -3.98
N LEU A 46 -12.67 4.52 -4.54
CA LEU A 46 -11.42 3.76 -4.47
C LEU A 46 -10.24 4.49 -5.11
N ARG A 47 -10.42 5.09 -6.30
CA ARG A 47 -9.39 5.90 -6.94
C ARG A 47 -8.92 7.06 -6.07
N ARG A 48 -9.84 7.72 -5.35
CA ARG A 48 -9.50 8.81 -4.42
C ARG A 48 -8.72 8.30 -3.21
N LEU A 49 -9.08 7.15 -2.66
CA LEU A 49 -8.35 6.53 -1.55
C LEU A 49 -6.92 6.14 -1.95
N ILE A 50 -6.75 5.52 -3.12
CA ILE A 50 -5.42 5.18 -3.65
C ILE A 50 -4.59 6.45 -3.89
N ALA A 51 -5.19 7.50 -4.45
CA ALA A 51 -4.49 8.77 -4.64
C ALA A 51 -4.07 9.41 -3.32
N ALA A 52 -4.92 9.37 -2.29
CA ALA A 52 -4.59 9.87 -0.96
C ALA A 52 -3.45 9.07 -0.32
N ASP A 53 -3.52 7.74 -0.38
CA ASP A 53 -2.48 6.85 0.14
C ASP A 53 -1.13 7.10 -0.54
N ASN A 54 -1.12 7.23 -1.87
CA ASN A 54 0.09 7.54 -2.63
C ASN A 54 0.73 8.88 -2.21
N MET A 55 -0.08 9.90 -1.93
CA MET A 55 0.43 11.17 -1.40
C MET A 55 1.02 10.99 0.00
N THR A 56 0.36 10.26 0.89
CA THR A 56 0.84 9.97 2.24
C THR A 56 2.14 9.17 2.21
N GLN A 57 2.23 8.11 1.40
CA GLN A 57 3.46 7.33 1.25
C GLN A 57 4.63 8.20 0.75
N LYS A 58 4.38 9.10 -0.20
CA LYS A 58 5.40 10.02 -0.70
C LYS A 58 5.94 10.94 0.39
N GLU A 59 5.06 11.54 1.20
CA GLU A 59 5.50 12.42 2.28
C GLU A 59 6.21 11.63 3.39
N ASN A 60 5.73 10.43 3.73
CA ASN A 60 6.41 9.55 4.67
C ASN A 60 7.81 9.18 4.20
N ALA A 61 8.00 8.86 2.91
CA ALA A 61 9.31 8.54 2.35
C ALA A 61 10.30 9.71 2.47
N LYS A 62 9.84 10.96 2.31
CA LYS A 62 10.68 12.15 2.52
C LYS A 62 11.09 12.30 3.98
N VAL A 63 10.14 12.10 4.90
CA VAL A 63 10.40 12.19 6.35
C VAL A 63 11.39 11.10 6.77
N GLU A 64 11.21 9.86 6.31
CA GLU A 64 12.16 8.77 6.57
C GLU A 64 13.56 9.06 6.01
N ALA A 65 13.65 9.67 4.82
CA ALA A 65 14.94 10.11 4.28
C ALA A 65 15.61 11.17 5.16
N GLN A 66 14.85 12.14 5.67
CA GLN A 66 15.38 13.16 6.59
C GLN A 66 15.83 12.55 7.92
N ILE A 67 15.04 11.60 8.46
CA ILE A 67 15.40 10.86 9.67
C ILE A 67 16.71 10.09 9.46
N ALA A 68 16.87 9.42 8.31
CA ALA A 68 18.09 8.69 7.98
C ALA A 68 19.32 9.62 7.91
N ILE A 69 19.19 10.79 7.28
CA ILE A 69 20.26 11.80 7.22
C ILE A 69 20.58 12.31 8.63
N ALA A 70 19.56 12.65 9.43
CA ALA A 70 19.75 13.12 10.81
C ALA A 70 20.43 12.06 11.68
N ARG A 71 20.05 10.78 11.56
CA ARG A 71 20.72 9.66 12.24
C ARG A 71 22.18 9.54 11.82
N ALA A 72 22.50 9.69 10.54
CA ALA A 72 23.88 9.66 10.06
C ALA A 72 24.71 10.83 10.61
N MET A 73 24.15 12.04 10.67
CA MET A 73 24.82 13.21 11.26
C MET A 73 25.07 13.05 12.76
N MET A 74 24.10 12.51 13.50
CA MET A 74 24.24 12.25 14.95
C MET A 74 25.23 11.11 15.23
N GLY A 75 25.27 10.08 14.37
CA GLY A 75 26.25 8.98 14.46
C GLY A 75 27.68 9.42 14.15
N PHE A 76 27.86 10.42 13.28
CA PHE A 76 29.18 11.01 12.97
C PHE A 76 29.76 11.82 14.14
N GLY A 77 28.92 12.36 15.03
CA GLY A 77 29.36 13.13 16.20
C GLY A 77 29.84 12.31 17.40
N SER A 78 29.73 10.97 17.36
CA SER A 78 30.06 10.10 18.50
C SER A 78 31.30 9.21 18.28
N GLY A 79 31.99 9.35 17.13
CA GLY A 79 33.12 8.51 16.72
C GLY A 79 34.44 9.26 16.50
N SER A 80 34.61 10.46 17.06
CA SER A 80 35.86 11.22 17.00
C SER A 80 36.20 11.80 18.37
N VAL A 81 36.65 10.92 19.27
CA VAL A 81 37.51 11.22 20.43
C VAL A 81 38.57 10.14 20.48
#